data_AF-A0A379V208-F1
#
_entry.id   AF-A0A379V208-F1
#
_cell.length_a   1.000
_cell.length_b   1.000
_cell.length_c   1.000
_cell.angle_alpha   90.00
_cell.angle_beta   90.00
_cell.angle_gamma   90.00
#
_symmetry.space_group_name_H-M   'P 1'
#
loop_
_entity.id
_entity.type
_entity.pdbx_description
1 polymer ?
#
loop_
_entity_poly.entity_id
_entity_poly.type
_entity_poly.pdbx_seq_one_letter_code
_entity_poly.pdbx_strand_id
1 'polypeptide(L)'
;MCELLGMSANVPTDICFSFTGLVQRGGGTGPHKDGWGITFYEGKGCRTFKDPQPSYHSPIAKLVQNYPIKSCSVIAHNPSG
;
A
#
# COMPACT_ATOMS: atom_id res chain seq x y z
N MET A 1 1.20 16.56 -5.70
CA MET A 1 2.25 15.58 -6.08
C MET A 1 1.94 14.29 -5.34
N CYS A 2 1.75 13.17 -6.03
CA CYS A 2 1.38 11.91 -5.37
C CYS A 2 2.59 11.18 -4.78
N GLU A 3 2.34 10.22 -3.89
CA GLU A 3 3.37 9.32 -3.37
C GLU A 3 3.23 7.90 -3.91
N LEU A 4 4.35 7.29 -4.30
CA LEU A 4 4.41 5.94 -4.84
C LEU A 4 5.35 5.05 -4.03
N LEU A 5 4.99 3.79 -3.90
CA LEU A 5 5.82 2.72 -3.37
C LEU A 5 5.90 1.60 -4.42
N GLY A 6 7.12 1.23 -4.81
CA GLY A 6 7.39 0.09 -5.66
C GLY A 6 8.35 -0.86 -4.99
N MET A 7 8.07 -2.16 -5.06
CA MET A 7 8.97 -3.21 -4.59
C MET A 7 9.16 -4.26 -5.69
N SER A 8 10.41 -4.64 -5.95
CA SER A 8 10.79 -5.75 -6.79
C SER A 8 11.85 -6.57 -6.05
N ALA A 9 11.61 -7.86 -5.88
CA ALA A 9 12.47 -8.77 -5.12
C ALA A 9 12.60 -10.12 -5.83
N ASN A 10 13.73 -10.80 -5.64
CA ASN A 10 13.98 -12.14 -6.19
C ASN A 10 13.34 -13.28 -5.36
N VAL A 11 12.90 -12.99 -4.13
CA VAL A 11 12.19 -13.90 -3.24
C VAL A 11 10.98 -13.19 -2.60
N PRO A 12 9.91 -13.93 -2.23
CA PRO A 12 8.74 -13.32 -1.61
C PRO A 12 9.09 -12.56 -0.32
N THR A 13 8.97 -11.24 -0.37
CA THR A 13 9.37 -10.32 0.71
C THR A 13 8.14 -9.72 1.35
N ASP A 14 8.18 -9.57 2.68
CA ASP A 14 7.13 -8.94 3.46
C ASP A 14 7.08 -7.43 3.19
N ILE A 15 5.89 -6.92 2.86
CA ILE A 15 5.70 -5.51 2.49
C ILE A 15 5.12 -4.67 3.62
N CYS A 16 4.68 -5.28 4.71
CA CYS A 16 3.94 -4.60 5.78
C CYS A 16 4.73 -3.44 6.38
N PHE A 17 6.05 -3.57 6.52
CA PHE A 17 6.90 -2.49 7.00
C PHE A 17 6.90 -1.27 6.04
N SER A 18 7.18 -1.50 4.76
CA SER A 18 7.21 -0.44 3.75
C SER A 18 5.84 0.21 3.53
N PHE A 19 4.78 -0.60 3.55
CA PHE A 19 3.41 -0.12 3.43
C PHE A 19 2.96 0.68 4.65
N THR A 20 3.38 0.30 5.86
CA THR A 20 3.09 1.07 7.07
C THR A 20 3.64 2.50 6.97
N GLY A 21 4.85 2.66 6.45
CA GLY A 21 5.43 3.97 6.19
C GLY A 21 4.62 4.80 5.18
N LEU A 22 4.14 4.18 4.10
CA LEU A 22 3.27 4.83 3.10
C LEU A 22 1.92 5.26 3.73
N VAL A 23 1.32 4.40 4.56
CA VAL A 23 0.03 4.69 5.21
C VAL A 23 0.11 5.89 6.14
N GLN A 24 1.19 6.04 6.91
CA GLN A 24 1.40 7.20 7.79
C GLN A 24 1.37 8.52 7.02
N ARG A 25 1.94 8.54 5.81
CA ARG A 25 1.98 9.73 4.96
C ARG A 25 0.67 9.96 4.18
N GLY A 26 -0.15 8.94 3.98
CA GLY A 26 -1.48 9.06 3.37
C GLY A 26 -2.56 9.52 4.35
N GLY A 27 -2.37 10.72 4.91
CA GLY A 27 -3.38 11.44 5.69
C GLY A 27 -3.07 11.64 7.18
N GLY A 28 -2.04 10.96 7.72
CA GLY A 28 -1.56 11.17 9.08
C GLY A 28 -0.54 12.31 9.16
N THR A 29 0.56 12.21 8.41
CA THR A 29 1.65 13.21 8.38
C THR A 29 1.79 13.93 7.04
N GLY A 30 1.31 13.33 5.95
CA GLY A 30 1.37 13.90 4.60
C GLY A 30 0.01 14.41 4.09
N PRO A 31 0.01 15.20 3.00
CA PRO A 31 -1.20 15.84 2.48
C PRO A 31 -2.11 14.90 1.67
N HIS A 32 -1.68 13.68 1.36
CA HIS A 32 -2.39 12.74 0.48
C HIS A 32 -3.64 12.18 1.20
N LYS A 33 -4.82 12.70 0.85
CA LYS A 33 -6.09 12.33 1.48
C LYS A 33 -7.15 11.86 0.47
N ASP A 34 -6.76 11.71 -0.79
CA ASP A 34 -7.66 11.44 -1.91
C ASP A 34 -7.78 9.95 -2.24
N GLY A 35 -7.65 9.11 -1.21
CA GLY A 35 -7.67 7.66 -1.31
C GLY A 35 -6.28 7.03 -1.39
N TRP A 36 -6.26 5.73 -1.67
CA TRP A 36 -5.05 4.95 -1.89
C TRP A 36 -5.33 3.66 -2.65
N GLY A 37 -4.26 3.00 -3.09
CA GLY A 37 -4.35 1.63 -3.57
C GLY A 37 -3.03 0.88 -3.48
N ILE A 38 -3.12 -0.45 -3.39
CA ILE A 38 -2.00 -1.39 -3.46
C ILE A 38 -2.37 -2.56 -4.35
N THR A 39 -1.41 -3.01 -5.16
CA THR A 39 -1.47 -4.26 -5.91
C THR A 39 -0.19 -5.05 -5.66
N PHE A 40 -0.34 -6.35 -5.42
CA PHE A 40 0.78 -7.28 -5.25
C PHE A 40 0.50 -8.62 -5.90
N TYR A 41 1.57 -9.32 -6.27
CA TYR A 41 1.50 -10.66 -6.84
C TYR A 41 1.64 -11.76 -5.79
N GLU A 42 0.84 -12.81 -5.93
CA GLU A 42 1.00 -14.10 -5.24
C GLU A 42 1.10 -15.19 -6.31
N GLY A 43 2.34 -15.60 -6.60
CA GLY A 43 2.61 -16.45 -7.76
C GLY A 43 2.18 -15.75 -9.05
N LYS A 44 1.26 -16.37 -9.80
CA LYS A 44 0.71 -15.80 -11.06
C LYS A 44 -0.54 -14.94 -10.84
N GLY A 45 -1.11 -14.95 -9.65
CA GLY A 45 -2.27 -14.12 -9.30
C GLY A 45 -1.84 -12.75 -8.81
N CYS A 46 -2.73 -11.77 -8.94
CA CYS A 46 -2.57 -10.48 -8.28
C CYS A 46 -3.78 -10.19 -7.39
N ARG A 47 -3.54 -9.50 -6.28
CA ARG A 47 -4.61 -8.93 -5.43
C ARG A 47 -4.46 -7.43 -5.41
N THR A 48 -5.59 -6.73 -5.43
CA THR A 48 -5.64 -5.28 -5.40
C THR A 48 -6.61 -4.83 -4.33
N PHE A 49 -6.16 -3.89 -3.49
CA PHE A 49 -7.01 -3.18 -2.52
C PHE A 49 -6.98 -1.69 -2.86
N LYS A 50 -8.14 -1.06 -2.77
CA LYS A 50 -8.32 0.38 -2.98
C LYS A 50 -9.36 0.90 -2.00
N ASP A 51 -9.18 2.13 -1.56
CA ASP A 51 -10.16 2.83 -0.72
C ASP A 51 -10.13 4.32 -1.10
N PRO A 52 -11.30 4.97 -1.29
CA PRO A 52 -11.36 6.42 -1.46
C PRO A 52 -11.02 7.20 -0.18
N GLN A 53 -11.06 6.57 1.01
CA GLN A 53 -10.64 7.23 2.25
C GLN A 53 -9.11 7.31 2.33
N PRO A 54 -8.55 8.33 3.02
CA PRO A 54 -7.12 8.40 3.29
C PRO A 54 -6.61 7.09 3.89
N SER A 55 -5.45 6.60 3.45
CA SER A 55 -4.90 5.32 3.91
C SER A 55 -4.74 5.27 5.43
N TYR A 56 -4.46 6.40 6.09
CA TYR A 56 -4.33 6.47 7.54
C TYR A 56 -5.62 6.12 8.31
N HIS A 57 -6.79 6.43 7.74
CA HIS A 57 -8.10 6.13 8.35
C HIS A 57 -8.79 4.89 7.75
N SER A 58 -8.23 4.31 6.69
CA SER A 58 -8.84 3.18 5.99
C SER A 58 -8.74 1.89 6.81
N PRO A 59 -9.87 1.24 7.14
CA PRO A 59 -9.85 -0.07 7.79
C PRO A 59 -9.26 -1.15 6.86
N ILE A 60 -9.36 -0.96 5.55
CA ILE A 60 -8.74 -1.84 4.55
C ILE A 60 -7.21 -1.71 4.61
N ALA A 61 -6.68 -0.49 4.74
CA ALA A 61 -5.25 -0.28 4.89
C ALA A 61 -4.72 -0.94 6.18
N LYS A 62 -5.48 -0.81 7.28
CA LYS A 62 -5.15 -1.49 8.54
C LYS A 62 -5.19 -3.02 8.41
N LEU A 63 -6.12 -3.58 7.64
CA LEU A 63 -6.14 -5.01 7.34
C LEU A 63 -4.89 -5.43 6.54
N VAL A 64 -4.52 -4.67 5.51
CA VAL A 64 -3.33 -4.93 4.69
C VAL A 64 -2.05 -4.86 5.53
N GLN A 65 -1.94 -3.94 6.49
CA GLN A 65 -0.80 -3.84 7.40
C GLN A 65 -0.66 -5.03 8.36
N ASN A 66 -1.78 -5.63 8.76
CA ASN A 66 -1.80 -6.75 9.71
C ASN A 66 -1.80 -8.13 9.05
N TYR A 67 -1.99 -8.19 7.73
CA TYR A 67 -1.96 -9.43 6.98
C TYR A 67 -0.56 -9.68 6.44
N PRO A 68 0.08 -10.84 6.67
CA PRO A 68 1.45 -11.11 6.23
C PRO A 68 1.49 -11.31 4.71
N ILE A 69 1.56 -10.21 3.96
CA ILE A 69 1.66 -10.20 2.50
C ILE A 69 3.10 -10.42 2.11
N LYS A 70 3.38 -11.52 1.40
CA LYS A 70 4.68 -11.78 0.78
C LYS A 70 4.56 -11.77 -0.73
N SER A 71 5.35 -10.94 -1.39
CA SER A 71 5.33 -10.79 -2.84
C SER A 71 6.72 -10.51 -3.39
N CYS A 72 6.94 -10.88 -4.65
CA CYS A 72 8.13 -10.46 -5.41
C CYS A 72 7.92 -9.09 -6.10
N SER A 73 6.67 -8.63 -6.22
CA SER A 73 6.33 -7.39 -6.94
C SER A 73 5.12 -6.71 -6.32
N VAL A 74 5.31 -5.46 -5.89
CA VAL A 74 4.26 -4.64 -5.27
C VAL A 74 4.31 -3.22 -5.82
N ILE A 75 3.13 -2.65 -6.06
CA ILE A 75 2.95 -1.24 -6.40
C ILE A 75 1.87 -0.69 -5.48
N ALA A 76 2.13 0.44 -4.82
CA ALA A 76 1.15 1.18 -4.05
C ALA A 76 1.25 2.69 -4.32
N HIS A 77 0.14 3.40 -4.12
CA HIS A 77 0.00 4.81 -4.46
C HIS A 77 -0.97 5.51 -3.50
N ASN A 78 -0.55 6.66 -2.98
CA ASN A 78 -1.41 7.66 -2.35
C ASN A 78 -1.56 8.88 -3.28
N PRO A 79 -2.72 9.06 -3.94
CA PRO A 79 -2.97 10.21 -4.79
C PRO A 79 -2.98 11.53 -4.01
N SER A 80 -2.60 12.60 -4.68
CA SER A 80 -2.97 13.97 -4.30
C SER A 80 -3.80 14.57 -5.41
N GLY A 81 -4.97 15.09 -5.07
CA GLY A 81 -5.68 16.08 -5.87
C GLY A 81 -4.87 17.35 -6.07
#